data_AF-D0QYN0-F1
#
_entry.id   AF-D0QYN0-F1
#
_cell.length_a   1.000
_cell.length_b   1.000
_cell.length_c   1.000
_cell.angle_alpha   90.00
_cell.angle_beta   90.00
_cell.angle_gamma   90.00
#
_symmetry.space_group_name_H-M   'P 1'
#
loop_
_entity.id
_entity.type
_entity.pdbx_description
1 polymer ?
#
loop_
_entity_poly.entity_id
_entity_poly.type
_entity_poly.pdbx_seq_one_letter_code
_entity_poly.pdbx_strand_id
1 'polypeptide(L)'
;MNKFIIIGHHSSHFLNVERLLQQHGLDPANKSKREQLTPVEITEILRKVCSQQENTSATIFPETIINKSQIAIKGNKNKRRKKQKIISVMPVTGSNNQLKINPIWNGLFLDLMLSNLEQDMWGWADSNAIEVLNYWAELDPEIKFIFVYDHPSNIFLHSNVEQALSLSANEIDNKLQQWQQYNQKMLTLFNQYKSRSVLLCGQQMLDEVNSAVEKVANTLSAPLSLEQQCDVMDVEDDTEQGQNSTLEKFVVNNILQGYKEVANIYEELQNNATLPYLTLPYLTLPYLTLEGQNSAVLSAWKDLIKQKSDLESQKYTIKKNQDRIAELTSSTTELSERLNTAQNSFSSQKANLELKNHQLQDDLDHSRKNSQELSRQLGNIQEQTTRIITEKEKIAKELQQIKEKNHLLQKELSEENKELLEQVHILQQELEHYFEENQKLKQKPLLFGAPERVKQQLNYQLGAKMIKNSRSLSGWLKMPFSLSHIQREYKIHKKYNQQQKTLPRLEEYQDYLQSEKVKRHLSYQLGELYLKNNIFSFLAKVPKVVKEFRKNKKGYGK
;
A
#
# COMPACT_ATOMS: atom_id res chain seq x y z
N MET A 1 -21.90 69.01 -43.32
CA MET A 1 -22.24 67.60 -43.01
C MET A 1 -22.14 66.82 -44.31
N ASN A 2 -21.31 65.78 -44.36
CA ASN A 2 -21.20 64.97 -45.58
C ASN A 2 -22.27 63.88 -45.56
N LYS A 3 -23.16 63.90 -46.56
CA LYS A 3 -24.27 62.96 -46.70
C LYS A 3 -23.99 62.07 -47.91
N PHE A 4 -24.04 60.75 -47.73
CA PHE A 4 -23.73 59.80 -48.80
C PHE A 4 -24.89 58.82 -49.03
N ILE A 5 -25.17 58.56 -50.31
CA ILE A 5 -26.07 57.47 -50.72
C ILE A 5 -25.25 56.50 -51.56
N ILE A 6 -25.12 55.26 -51.09
CA ILE A 6 -24.42 54.18 -51.78
C ILE A 6 -25.44 53.37 -52.56
N ILE A 7 -25.24 53.26 -53.87
CA ILE A 7 -26.19 52.68 -54.80
C ILE A 7 -25.48 51.62 -55.61
N GLY A 8 -26.00 50.40 -55.58
CA GLY A 8 -25.51 49.33 -56.42
C GLY A 8 -26.59 48.30 -56.70
N HIS A 9 -26.38 47.51 -57.74
CA HIS A 9 -27.28 46.42 -58.06
C HIS A 9 -27.25 45.35 -56.95
N HIS A 10 -28.33 44.61 -56.76
CA HIS A 10 -28.39 43.54 -55.74
C HIS A 10 -27.33 42.43 -55.93
N SER A 11 -26.77 42.28 -57.13
CA SER A 11 -25.66 41.37 -57.43
C SER A 11 -24.27 42.00 -57.28
N SER A 12 -24.19 43.25 -56.82
CA SER A 12 -22.94 43.96 -56.54
C SER A 12 -22.62 43.93 -55.04
N HIS A 13 -21.37 44.14 -54.70
CA HIS A 13 -20.82 44.19 -53.35
C HIS A 13 -21.06 45.55 -52.67
N PHE A 14 -22.09 46.29 -53.06
CA PHE A 14 -22.37 47.65 -52.53
C PHE A 14 -22.59 47.68 -51.01
N LEU A 15 -23.14 46.61 -50.41
CA LEU A 15 -23.25 46.46 -48.95
C LEU A 15 -21.89 46.24 -48.28
N ASN A 16 -20.97 45.52 -48.93
CA ASN A 16 -19.62 45.35 -48.41
C ASN A 16 -18.85 46.67 -48.48
N VAL A 17 -19.07 47.45 -49.54
CA VAL A 17 -18.55 48.82 -49.67
C VAL A 17 -19.06 49.72 -48.55
N GLU A 18 -20.35 49.64 -48.20
CA GLU A 18 -20.89 50.37 -47.05
C GLU A 18 -20.19 50.02 -45.74
N ARG A 19 -20.03 48.71 -45.44
CA ARG A 19 -19.33 48.28 -44.22
C ARG A 19 -17.88 48.74 -44.19
N LEU A 20 -17.17 48.69 -45.32
CA LEU A 20 -15.81 49.20 -45.43
C LEU A 20 -15.75 50.71 -45.17
N LEU A 21 -16.66 51.50 -45.75
CA LEU A 21 -16.70 52.94 -45.50
C LEU A 21 -17.06 53.25 -44.04
N GLN A 22 -17.91 52.44 -43.40
CA GLN A 22 -18.21 52.54 -41.97
C GLN A 22 -16.97 52.33 -41.10
N GLN A 23 -16.10 51.37 -41.47
CA GLN A 23 -14.82 51.16 -40.78
C GLN A 23 -13.86 52.35 -40.93
N HIS A 24 -14.04 53.20 -41.95
CA HIS A 24 -13.21 54.38 -42.22
C HIS A 24 -13.88 55.72 -41.86
N GLY A 25 -14.90 55.69 -41.00
CA GLY A 25 -15.50 56.88 -40.39
C GLY A 25 -16.80 57.39 -41.00
N LEU A 26 -17.49 56.58 -41.82
CA LEU A 26 -18.85 56.88 -42.28
C LEU A 26 -19.89 56.33 -41.28
N ASP A 27 -20.63 57.18 -40.58
CA ASP A 27 -21.67 56.68 -39.67
C ASP A 27 -22.89 56.15 -40.43
N PRO A 28 -23.56 55.09 -39.92
CA PRO A 28 -24.83 54.65 -40.46
C PRO A 28 -25.92 55.71 -40.20
N ALA A 29 -26.83 55.86 -41.17
CA ALA A 29 -27.99 56.74 -41.04
C ALA A 29 -28.91 56.32 -39.90
N ASN A 30 -29.20 57.24 -38.98
CA ASN A 30 -30.23 57.07 -37.95
C ASN A 30 -31.63 57.07 -38.56
N LYS A 31 -32.56 56.39 -37.89
CA LYS A 31 -33.99 56.41 -38.21
C LYS A 31 -34.56 57.81 -38.10
N SER A 32 -35.64 58.09 -38.84
CA SER A 32 -36.35 59.36 -38.77
C SER A 32 -36.93 59.62 -37.37
N LYS A 33 -36.92 60.88 -36.91
CA LYS A 33 -37.24 61.24 -35.52
C LYS A 33 -38.68 60.93 -35.14
N ARG A 34 -39.65 61.22 -36.01
CA ARG A 34 -41.09 61.05 -35.74
C ARG A 34 -41.62 59.69 -36.14
N GLU A 35 -41.31 59.26 -37.35
CA GLU A 35 -41.88 58.03 -37.93
C GLU A 35 -41.03 56.78 -37.63
N GLN A 36 -39.81 56.94 -37.10
CA GLN A 36 -38.87 55.85 -36.80
C GLN A 36 -38.57 54.96 -38.02
N LEU A 37 -38.62 55.55 -39.21
CA LEU A 37 -38.37 54.88 -40.47
C LEU A 37 -36.90 54.96 -40.84
N THR A 38 -36.37 53.86 -41.36
CA THR A 38 -35.04 53.82 -41.99
C THR A 38 -35.07 54.47 -43.37
N PRO A 39 -33.92 54.94 -43.90
CA PRO A 39 -33.85 55.47 -45.26
C PRO A 39 -34.35 54.49 -46.33
N VAL A 40 -34.11 53.18 -46.15
CA VAL A 40 -34.57 52.12 -47.07
C VAL A 40 -36.10 52.00 -47.05
N GLU A 41 -36.73 52.04 -45.87
CA GLU A 41 -38.20 52.02 -45.75
C GLU A 41 -38.83 53.27 -46.37
N ILE A 42 -38.18 54.44 -46.23
CA ILE A 42 -38.61 55.68 -46.88
C ILE A 42 -38.53 55.52 -48.42
N THR A 43 -37.44 54.97 -48.95
CA THR A 43 -37.33 54.66 -50.40
C THR A 43 -38.46 53.75 -50.87
N GLU A 44 -38.80 52.71 -50.11
CA GLU A 44 -39.90 51.80 -50.48
C GLU A 44 -41.26 52.49 -50.53
N ILE A 45 -41.55 53.37 -49.56
CA ILE A 45 -42.79 54.15 -49.52
C ILE A 45 -42.85 55.06 -50.75
N LEU A 46 -41.77 55.77 -51.05
CA LEU A 46 -41.68 56.64 -52.22
C LEU A 46 -41.87 55.86 -53.52
N ARG A 47 -41.27 54.68 -53.66
CA ARG A 47 -41.45 53.80 -54.82
C ARG A 47 -42.90 53.34 -54.99
N LYS A 48 -43.55 52.93 -53.89
CA LYS A 48 -44.97 52.53 -53.91
C LYS A 48 -45.86 53.69 -54.35
N VAL A 49 -45.56 54.92 -53.91
CA VAL A 49 -46.28 56.12 -54.34
C VAL A 49 -46.07 56.40 -55.84
N CYS A 50 -44.83 56.29 -56.33
CA CYS A 50 -44.52 56.48 -57.75
C CYS A 50 -45.29 55.47 -58.64
N SER A 51 -45.28 54.19 -58.27
CA SER A 51 -46.00 53.15 -59.04
C SER A 51 -47.53 53.28 -58.98
N GLN A 52 -48.10 53.83 -57.91
CA GLN A 52 -49.55 54.11 -57.82
C GLN A 52 -49.98 55.32 -58.68
N GLN A 53 -49.11 56.31 -58.88
CA GLN A 53 -49.37 57.45 -59.74
C GLN A 53 -49.35 57.07 -61.24
N GLU A 54 -48.52 56.12 -61.63
CA GLU A 54 -48.50 55.57 -62.99
C GLU A 54 -49.79 54.78 -63.31
N ASN A 55 -50.28 53.98 -62.36
CA ASN A 55 -51.49 53.16 -62.53
C ASN A 55 -52.80 53.97 -62.55
N THR A 56 -52.86 55.10 -61.84
CA THR A 56 -54.03 56.00 -61.82
C THR A 56 -54.11 56.87 -63.07
N SER A 57 -53.00 57.14 -63.74
CA SER A 57 -52.95 57.86 -65.02
C SER A 57 -53.42 57.00 -66.21
N ALA A 58 -53.49 55.66 -66.05
CA ALA A 58 -53.90 54.71 -67.09
C ALA A 58 -55.41 54.36 -67.07
N THR A 59 -56.20 54.88 -66.11
CA THR A 59 -57.61 54.51 -65.91
C THR A 59 -58.56 55.71 -65.90
N ILE A 60 -58.55 56.51 -66.98
CA ILE A 60 -59.64 57.46 -67.26
C ILE A 60 -60.18 57.23 -68.68
N PHE A 61 -60.98 56.18 -68.83
CA PHE A 61 -62.10 56.14 -69.78
C PHE A 61 -63.24 55.37 -69.09
N PRO A 62 -64.37 56.02 -68.75
CA PRO A 62 -65.52 55.29 -68.22
C PRO A 62 -66.18 54.50 -69.35
N GLU A 63 -66.18 53.17 -69.22
CA GLU A 63 -66.97 52.26 -70.04
C GLU A 63 -68.46 52.63 -69.92
N THR A 64 -69.06 53.05 -71.04
CA THR A 64 -70.52 53.09 -71.14
C THR A 64 -71.00 51.75 -71.68
N ILE A 65 -71.59 50.97 -70.79
CA ILE A 65 -72.25 49.68 -71.06
C ILE A 65 -73.45 49.92 -71.98
N ILE A 66 -73.44 49.36 -73.20
CA ILE A 66 -74.66 48.99 -73.94
C ILE A 66 -74.46 47.62 -74.57
N ASN A 67 -75.11 46.62 -73.97
CA ASN A 67 -75.41 45.32 -74.56
C ASN A 67 -76.42 45.46 -75.71
N LYS A 68 -76.15 44.82 -76.87
CA LYS A 68 -77.16 44.11 -77.67
C LYS A 68 -76.55 43.34 -78.85
N SER A 69 -76.65 42.00 -78.74
CA SER A 69 -77.10 41.02 -79.74
C SER A 69 -76.70 41.15 -81.22
N GLN A 70 -76.15 40.03 -81.72
CA GLN A 70 -76.06 39.56 -83.10
C GLN A 70 -77.24 40.00 -84.01
N ILE A 71 -76.94 40.32 -85.28
CA ILE A 71 -77.62 39.85 -86.50
C ILE A 71 -76.80 40.30 -87.74
N ALA A 72 -76.65 39.36 -88.68
CA ALA A 72 -76.02 39.53 -89.99
C ALA A 72 -76.75 40.54 -90.89
N ILE A 73 -76.05 41.12 -91.87
CA ILE A 73 -76.48 41.20 -93.29
C ILE A 73 -75.34 41.76 -94.17
N LYS A 74 -75.15 41.07 -95.29
CA LYS A 74 -74.30 41.40 -96.45
C LYS A 74 -74.63 42.77 -97.06
N GLY A 75 -73.66 43.37 -97.76
CA GLY A 75 -73.98 44.05 -99.02
C GLY A 75 -73.30 45.39 -99.31
N ASN A 76 -72.24 45.30 -100.12
CA ASN A 76 -71.92 46.17 -101.26
C ASN A 76 -71.76 47.70 -101.11
N LYS A 77 -70.50 48.11 -101.27
CA LYS A 77 -69.97 49.06 -102.27
C LYS A 77 -70.89 50.21 -102.71
N ASN A 78 -70.48 51.45 -102.39
CA ASN A 78 -70.15 52.42 -103.44
C ASN A 78 -69.28 53.59 -102.94
N LYS A 79 -68.27 53.90 -103.77
CA LYS A 79 -67.27 54.98 -103.63
C LYS A 79 -67.92 56.36 -103.74
N ARG A 80 -67.51 57.32 -102.89
CA ARG A 80 -66.98 58.63 -103.35
C ARG A 80 -66.44 59.51 -102.20
N ARG A 81 -65.18 59.94 -102.41
CA ARG A 81 -64.55 61.23 -102.06
C ARG A 81 -64.44 61.62 -100.57
N LYS A 82 -63.24 61.43 -100.00
CA LYS A 82 -62.70 62.29 -98.93
C LYS A 82 -61.39 62.91 -99.40
N LYS A 83 -61.38 64.23 -99.56
CA LYS A 83 -60.18 65.06 -99.37
C LYS A 83 -60.06 65.28 -97.86
N GLN A 84 -58.92 64.97 -97.25
CA GLN A 84 -58.42 65.71 -96.08
C GLN A 84 -57.00 65.26 -95.70
N LYS A 85 -56.09 66.23 -95.80
CA LYS A 85 -54.84 66.45 -95.08
C LYS A 85 -54.03 65.23 -94.60
N ILE A 86 -52.90 65.03 -95.28
CA ILE A 86 -51.69 64.45 -94.71
C ILE A 86 -51.22 65.38 -93.58
N ILE A 87 -51.24 64.88 -92.34
CA ILE A 87 -50.44 65.42 -91.24
C ILE A 87 -49.37 64.37 -90.97
N SER A 88 -48.13 64.81 -91.14
CA SER A 88 -46.89 64.12 -90.81
C SER A 88 -46.94 63.58 -89.38
N VAL A 89 -46.71 62.28 -89.20
CA VAL A 89 -46.30 61.73 -87.90
C VAL A 89 -44.78 61.65 -87.94
N MET A 90 -44.16 62.70 -87.40
CA MET A 90 -42.75 62.68 -87.03
C MET A 90 -42.54 61.67 -85.90
N PRO A 91 -41.35 61.06 -85.80
CA PRO A 91 -41.02 60.14 -84.72
C PRO A 91 -41.06 60.89 -83.39
N VAL A 92 -41.80 60.35 -82.42
CA VAL A 92 -41.79 60.85 -81.05
C VAL A 92 -40.41 60.56 -80.47
N THR A 93 -39.61 61.60 -80.38
CA THR A 93 -38.40 61.66 -79.57
C THR A 93 -38.78 61.42 -78.11
N GLY A 94 -38.01 60.57 -77.43
CA GLY A 94 -38.27 60.12 -76.07
C GLY A 94 -38.42 61.30 -75.09
N SER A 95 -39.57 61.36 -74.42
CA SER A 95 -39.73 62.16 -73.22
C SER A 95 -39.21 61.34 -72.03
N ASN A 96 -38.13 61.81 -71.41
CA ASN A 96 -37.75 61.39 -70.07
C ASN A 96 -38.94 61.63 -69.12
N ASN A 97 -39.64 60.57 -68.72
CA ASN A 97 -40.62 60.64 -67.64
C ASN A 97 -39.88 60.86 -66.33
N GLN A 98 -39.63 62.12 -65.99
CA GLN A 98 -39.19 62.53 -64.66
C GLN A 98 -40.35 62.27 -63.69
N LEU A 99 -40.21 61.23 -62.86
CA LEU A 99 -41.15 60.93 -61.78
C LEU A 99 -41.15 62.09 -60.78
N LYS A 100 -42.15 62.97 -60.86
CA LYS A 100 -42.31 64.09 -59.92
C LYS A 100 -42.99 63.60 -58.65
N ILE A 101 -42.20 63.27 -57.64
CA ILE A 101 -42.69 62.95 -56.30
C ILE A 101 -43.36 64.20 -55.72
N ASN A 102 -44.54 64.01 -55.12
CA ASN A 102 -45.33 65.11 -54.56
C ASN A 102 -44.60 65.71 -53.32
N PRO A 103 -44.51 67.05 -53.19
CA PRO A 103 -43.83 67.71 -52.07
C PRO A 103 -44.38 67.37 -50.67
N ILE A 104 -45.56 66.75 -50.56
CA ILE A 104 -46.09 66.22 -49.29
C ILE A 104 -45.10 65.25 -48.61
N TRP A 105 -44.30 64.54 -49.40
CA TRP A 105 -43.33 63.58 -48.88
C TRP A 105 -42.00 64.22 -48.42
N ASN A 106 -41.82 65.53 -48.63
CA ASN A 106 -40.64 66.26 -48.15
C ASN A 106 -40.55 66.23 -46.61
N GLY A 107 -41.68 66.04 -45.92
CA GLY A 107 -41.70 65.88 -44.46
C GLY A 107 -40.89 64.68 -43.98
N LEU A 108 -40.91 63.55 -44.70
CA LEU A 108 -40.13 62.36 -44.36
C LEU A 108 -38.63 62.60 -44.55
N PHE A 109 -38.26 63.29 -45.63
CA PHE A 109 -36.88 63.69 -45.90
C PHE A 109 -36.34 64.59 -44.78
N LEU A 110 -37.09 65.64 -44.43
CA LEU A 110 -36.67 66.58 -43.39
C LEU A 110 -36.57 65.90 -42.02
N ASP A 111 -37.50 65.00 -41.69
CA ASP A 111 -37.45 64.23 -40.44
C ASP A 111 -36.22 63.32 -40.34
N LEU A 112 -35.78 62.73 -41.46
CA LEU A 112 -34.53 61.97 -41.56
C LEU A 112 -33.30 62.87 -41.45
N MET A 113 -33.31 64.04 -42.08
CA MET A 113 -32.20 64.98 -41.98
C MET A 113 -32.04 65.50 -40.55
N LEU A 114 -33.16 65.81 -39.87
CA LEU A 114 -33.18 66.27 -38.49
C LEU A 114 -32.62 65.23 -37.51
N SER A 115 -32.80 63.93 -37.76
CA SER A 115 -32.27 62.87 -36.88
C SER A 115 -30.77 62.69 -37.01
N ASN A 116 -30.18 63.09 -38.14
CA ASN A 116 -28.76 62.93 -38.45
C ASN A 116 -27.96 64.25 -38.44
N LEU A 117 -28.53 65.34 -37.90
CA LEU A 117 -27.85 66.64 -37.82
C LEU A 117 -26.59 66.64 -36.96
N GLU A 118 -26.48 65.74 -35.98
CA GLU A 118 -25.34 65.70 -35.06
C GLU A 118 -24.17 64.86 -35.63
N GLN A 119 -24.38 64.15 -36.74
CA GLN A 119 -23.35 63.34 -37.39
C GLN A 119 -22.57 64.17 -38.41
N ASP A 120 -21.24 64.11 -38.33
CA ASP A 120 -20.35 64.83 -39.25
C ASP A 120 -20.37 64.22 -40.66
N MET A 121 -20.37 62.89 -40.74
CA MET A 121 -20.44 62.11 -41.98
C MET A 121 -21.35 60.90 -41.81
N TRP A 122 -22.40 60.81 -42.61
CA TRP A 122 -23.32 59.68 -42.55
C TRP A 122 -23.87 59.30 -43.91
N GLY A 123 -24.32 58.05 -44.02
CA GLY A 123 -24.92 57.55 -45.25
C GLY A 123 -25.64 56.22 -45.07
N TRP A 124 -26.21 55.75 -46.17
CA TRP A 124 -26.83 54.43 -46.24
C TRP A 124 -26.65 53.82 -47.63
N ALA A 125 -26.72 52.49 -47.69
CA ALA A 125 -26.75 51.74 -48.93
C ALA A 125 -28.16 51.28 -49.30
N ASP A 126 -28.57 51.50 -50.55
CA ASP A 126 -29.86 51.02 -51.06
C ASP A 126 -29.83 50.81 -52.57
N SER A 127 -30.15 49.60 -53.01
CA SER A 127 -30.26 49.28 -54.45
C SER A 127 -31.46 49.98 -55.09
N ASN A 128 -32.58 50.13 -54.36
CA ASN A 128 -33.80 50.73 -54.89
C ASN A 128 -33.73 52.26 -54.93
N ALA A 129 -32.76 52.88 -54.26
CA ALA A 129 -32.58 54.34 -54.26
C ALA A 129 -32.37 54.92 -55.66
N ILE A 130 -31.92 54.10 -56.62
CA ILE A 130 -31.76 54.50 -58.03
C ILE A 130 -33.05 55.08 -58.64
N GLU A 131 -34.22 54.59 -58.24
CA GLU A 131 -35.52 55.01 -58.80
C GLU A 131 -35.97 56.38 -58.27
N VAL A 132 -35.57 56.71 -57.05
CA VAL A 132 -35.93 57.95 -56.34
C VAL A 132 -34.75 58.93 -56.26
N LEU A 133 -33.61 58.61 -56.87
CA LEU A 133 -32.36 59.38 -56.76
C LEU A 133 -32.56 60.84 -57.17
N ASN A 134 -33.28 61.08 -58.28
CA ASN A 134 -33.57 62.44 -58.75
C ASN A 134 -34.30 63.28 -57.69
N TYR A 135 -35.19 62.69 -56.90
CA TYR A 135 -35.87 63.38 -55.82
C TYR A 135 -34.92 63.75 -54.67
N TRP A 136 -34.06 62.82 -54.23
CA TRP A 136 -33.02 63.10 -53.23
C TRP A 136 -32.06 64.20 -53.71
N ALA A 137 -31.68 64.11 -54.99
CA ALA A 137 -30.79 65.05 -55.66
C ALA A 137 -31.36 66.48 -55.78
N GLU A 138 -32.67 66.63 -55.95
CA GLU A 138 -33.37 67.91 -56.06
C GLU A 138 -33.62 68.56 -54.70
N LEU A 139 -33.90 67.76 -53.66
CA LEU A 139 -34.15 68.27 -52.31
C LEU A 139 -32.90 68.80 -51.62
N ASP A 140 -31.75 68.18 -51.88
CA ASP A 140 -30.51 68.56 -51.24
C ASP A 140 -29.30 68.49 -52.20
N PRO A 141 -28.73 69.65 -52.57
CA PRO A 141 -27.59 69.70 -53.47
C PRO A 141 -26.29 69.13 -52.86
N GLU A 142 -26.20 69.05 -51.52
CA GLU A 142 -24.99 68.60 -50.83
C GLU A 142 -24.87 67.07 -50.71
N ILE A 143 -25.93 66.31 -51.02
CA ILE A 143 -25.88 64.85 -51.02
C ILE A 143 -24.91 64.37 -52.10
N LYS A 144 -23.99 63.49 -51.71
CA LYS A 144 -22.99 62.85 -52.56
C LYS A 144 -23.42 61.43 -52.87
N PHE A 145 -23.18 60.97 -54.09
CA PHE A 145 -23.61 59.64 -54.55
C PHE A 145 -22.40 58.73 -54.78
N ILE A 146 -22.48 57.50 -54.30
CA ILE A 146 -21.47 56.47 -54.55
C ILE A 146 -22.15 55.36 -55.33
N PHE A 147 -21.85 55.28 -56.62
CA PHE A 147 -22.35 54.21 -57.48
C PHE A 147 -21.36 53.06 -57.48
N VAL A 148 -21.84 51.88 -57.13
CA VAL A 148 -21.06 50.64 -57.09
C VAL A 148 -21.56 49.72 -58.20
N TYR A 149 -20.69 49.42 -59.15
CA TYR A 149 -20.93 48.39 -60.14
C TYR A 149 -20.01 47.21 -59.90
N ASP A 150 -20.40 46.04 -60.40
CA ASP A 150 -19.58 44.85 -60.35
C ASP A 150 -19.73 44.03 -61.61
N HIS A 151 -18.83 43.07 -61.77
CA HIS A 151 -18.80 42.20 -62.92
C HIS A 151 -20.10 41.36 -63.01
N PRO A 152 -20.71 41.22 -64.20
CA PRO A 152 -21.97 40.47 -64.38
C PRO A 152 -21.86 38.98 -64.00
N SER A 153 -20.64 38.43 -63.85
CA SER A 153 -20.43 37.08 -63.29
C SER A 153 -21.02 36.92 -61.88
N ASN A 154 -21.16 38.01 -61.12
CA ASN A 154 -21.64 37.96 -59.76
C ASN A 154 -23.10 37.52 -59.65
N ILE A 155 -23.86 37.58 -60.76
CA ILE A 155 -25.22 37.03 -60.85
C ILE A 155 -25.23 35.49 -60.69
N PHE A 156 -24.11 34.85 -61.03
CA PHE A 156 -23.90 33.40 -60.90
C PHE A 156 -23.23 33.00 -59.57
N LEU A 157 -22.94 33.97 -58.70
CA LEU A 157 -22.56 33.68 -57.31
C LEU A 157 -23.84 33.31 -56.56
N HIS A 158 -24.02 32.03 -56.28
CA HIS A 158 -25.17 31.55 -55.52
C HIS A 158 -24.79 31.35 -54.08
N SER A 159 -25.59 31.93 -53.18
CA SER A 159 -25.49 31.65 -51.75
C SER A 159 -25.86 30.19 -51.45
N ASN A 160 -26.78 29.60 -52.24
CA ASN A 160 -27.29 28.24 -52.03
C ASN A 160 -27.24 27.38 -53.30
N VAL A 161 -26.91 26.10 -53.15
CA VAL A 161 -26.87 25.09 -54.22
C VAL A 161 -28.22 24.94 -54.93
N GLU A 162 -29.34 25.05 -54.19
CA GLU A 162 -30.69 24.94 -54.77
C GLU A 162 -31.03 26.11 -55.72
N GLN A 163 -30.62 27.32 -55.37
CA GLN A 163 -30.78 28.51 -56.21
C GLN A 163 -29.92 28.41 -57.47
N ALA A 164 -28.75 27.77 -57.35
CA ALA A 164 -27.88 27.51 -58.47
C ALA A 164 -28.50 26.47 -59.42
N LEU A 165 -29.02 25.36 -58.90
CA LEU A 165 -29.62 24.29 -59.72
C LEU A 165 -30.96 24.68 -60.35
N SER A 166 -31.73 25.58 -59.72
CA SER A 166 -33.03 26.04 -60.22
C SER A 166 -32.91 26.98 -61.42
N LEU A 167 -31.76 27.63 -61.62
CA LEU A 167 -31.58 28.58 -62.71
C LEU A 167 -31.87 27.95 -64.07
N SER A 168 -32.91 28.47 -64.71
CA SER A 168 -33.26 28.16 -66.10
C SER A 168 -32.63 29.19 -67.04
N ALA A 169 -32.51 28.85 -68.33
CA ALA A 169 -32.02 29.79 -69.34
C ALA A 169 -32.81 31.11 -69.30
N ASN A 170 -34.14 31.02 -69.17
CA ASN A 170 -35.03 32.19 -69.10
C ASN A 170 -34.82 33.04 -67.83
N GLU A 171 -34.47 32.42 -66.70
CA GLU A 171 -34.18 33.15 -65.47
C GLU A 171 -32.84 33.90 -65.55
N ILE A 172 -31.84 33.29 -66.20
CA ILE A 172 -30.55 33.91 -66.46
C ILE A 172 -30.73 35.10 -67.41
N ASP A 173 -31.52 34.91 -68.49
CA ASP A 173 -31.90 36.00 -69.40
C ASP A 173 -32.54 37.16 -68.64
N ASN A 174 -33.53 36.88 -67.79
CA ASN A 174 -34.23 37.91 -67.03
C ASN A 174 -33.31 38.63 -66.04
N LYS A 175 -32.46 37.89 -65.30
CA LYS A 175 -31.50 38.49 -64.35
C LYS A 175 -30.44 39.34 -65.06
N LEU A 176 -29.94 38.90 -66.22
CA LEU A 176 -28.98 39.68 -67.00
C LEU A 176 -29.63 40.92 -67.62
N GLN A 177 -30.88 40.82 -68.09
CA GLN A 177 -31.64 41.98 -68.56
C GLN A 177 -31.93 42.98 -67.44
N GLN A 178 -32.26 42.51 -66.23
CA GLN A 178 -32.43 43.38 -65.06
C GLN A 178 -31.13 44.08 -64.70
N TRP A 179 -30.01 43.35 -64.67
CA TRP A 179 -28.68 43.93 -64.45
C TRP A 179 -28.36 44.97 -65.52
N GLN A 180 -28.66 44.67 -66.79
CA GLN A 180 -28.46 45.57 -67.92
C GLN A 180 -29.23 46.88 -67.74
N GLN A 181 -30.54 46.79 -67.52
CA GLN A 181 -31.43 47.94 -67.35
C GLN A 181 -31.04 48.78 -66.12
N TYR A 182 -30.69 48.13 -65.02
CA TYR A 182 -30.26 48.80 -63.80
C TYR A 182 -28.97 49.60 -64.02
N ASN A 183 -27.95 48.97 -64.59
CA ASN A 183 -26.65 49.60 -64.80
C ASN A 183 -26.68 50.69 -65.89
N GLN A 184 -27.54 50.55 -66.91
CA GLN A 184 -27.81 51.64 -67.86
C GLN A 184 -28.42 52.87 -67.18
N LYS A 185 -29.43 52.67 -66.32
CA LYS A 185 -30.02 53.75 -65.53
C LYS A 185 -28.98 54.39 -64.61
N MET A 186 -28.15 53.57 -63.96
CA MET A 186 -27.10 54.03 -63.07
C MET A 186 -26.07 54.89 -63.81
N LEU A 187 -25.60 54.44 -64.98
CA LEU A 187 -24.68 55.20 -65.82
C LEU A 187 -25.29 56.53 -66.28
N THR A 188 -26.58 56.54 -66.62
CA THR A 188 -27.30 57.76 -67.00
C THR A 188 -27.35 58.77 -65.84
N LEU A 189 -27.69 58.30 -64.62
CA LEU A 189 -27.75 59.14 -63.42
C LEU A 189 -26.36 59.61 -62.96
N PHE A 190 -25.34 58.77 -63.09
CA PHE A 190 -23.95 59.14 -62.84
C PHE A 190 -23.51 60.28 -63.77
N ASN A 191 -23.79 60.16 -65.07
CA ASN A 191 -23.48 61.23 -66.03
C ASN A 191 -24.24 62.53 -65.74
N GLN A 192 -25.47 62.45 -65.21
CA GLN A 192 -26.27 63.61 -64.82
C GLN A 192 -25.71 64.33 -63.58
N TYR A 193 -25.16 63.60 -62.59
CA TYR A 193 -24.67 64.16 -61.32
C TYR A 193 -23.15 64.04 -61.12
N LYS A 194 -22.40 64.01 -62.22
CA LYS A 194 -20.95 63.71 -62.25
C LYS A 194 -20.08 64.51 -61.28
N SER A 195 -20.44 65.76 -60.97
CA SER A 195 -19.67 66.63 -60.06
C SER A 195 -19.75 66.25 -58.59
N ARG A 196 -20.71 65.41 -58.20
CA ARG A 196 -20.96 65.00 -56.80
C ARG A 196 -21.16 63.49 -56.66
N SER A 197 -20.75 62.73 -57.66
CA SER A 197 -20.88 61.28 -57.68
C SER A 197 -19.56 60.60 -58.03
N VAL A 198 -19.33 59.43 -57.45
CA VAL A 198 -18.20 58.56 -57.78
C VAL A 198 -18.72 57.22 -58.26
N LEU A 199 -18.08 56.66 -59.28
CA LEU A 199 -18.37 55.33 -59.81
C LEU A 199 -17.20 54.39 -59.46
N LEU A 200 -17.51 53.30 -58.78
CA LEU A 200 -16.55 52.35 -58.21
C LEU A 200 -16.87 50.91 -58.62
N CYS A 201 -15.82 50.11 -58.85
CA CYS A 201 -15.96 48.67 -58.91
C CYS A 201 -15.91 48.07 -57.50
N GLY A 202 -16.96 47.35 -57.10
CA GLY A 202 -17.05 46.74 -55.76
C GLY A 202 -15.94 45.73 -55.48
N GLN A 203 -15.59 44.90 -56.46
CA GLN A 203 -14.50 43.93 -56.36
C GLN A 203 -13.13 44.59 -56.15
N GLN A 204 -12.82 45.66 -56.90
CA GLN A 204 -11.55 46.36 -56.75
C GLN A 204 -11.43 47.09 -55.41
N MET A 205 -12.56 47.59 -54.89
CA MET A 205 -12.57 48.22 -53.57
C MET A 205 -12.25 47.23 -52.45
N LEU A 206 -12.63 45.95 -52.62
CA LEU A 206 -12.28 44.88 -51.67
C LEU A 206 -10.80 44.48 -51.78
N ASP A 207 -10.24 44.47 -52.99
CA ASP A 207 -8.85 44.08 -53.24
C ASP A 207 -7.83 45.19 -52.86
N GLU A 208 -8.15 46.46 -53.12
CA GLU A 208 -7.28 47.63 -52.87
C GLU A 208 -7.94 48.68 -51.96
N VAL A 209 -8.39 48.27 -50.78
CA VAL A 209 -9.18 49.09 -49.83
C VAL A 209 -8.57 50.48 -49.58
N ASN A 210 -7.30 50.56 -49.20
CA ASN A 210 -6.67 51.84 -48.81
C ASN A 210 -6.58 52.84 -49.98
N SER A 211 -6.14 52.38 -51.15
CA SER A 211 -6.06 53.18 -52.39
C SER A 211 -7.45 53.63 -52.86
N ALA A 212 -8.45 52.76 -52.68
CA ALA A 212 -9.83 53.06 -53.04
C ALA A 212 -10.46 54.13 -52.13
N VAL A 213 -10.32 53.97 -50.82
CA VAL A 213 -10.85 54.91 -49.82
C VAL A 213 -10.21 56.28 -49.96
N GLU A 214 -8.91 56.39 -50.20
CA GLU A 214 -8.24 57.67 -50.47
C GLU A 214 -8.76 58.38 -51.72
N LYS A 215 -8.97 57.64 -52.82
CA LYS A 215 -9.51 58.21 -54.06
C LYS A 215 -10.96 58.67 -53.91
N VAL A 216 -11.77 57.91 -53.16
CA VAL A 216 -13.15 58.29 -52.82
C VAL A 216 -13.15 59.55 -51.94
N ALA A 217 -12.30 59.59 -50.91
CA ALA A 217 -12.12 60.74 -50.02
C ALA A 217 -11.76 62.02 -50.79
N ASN A 218 -10.78 61.92 -51.69
CA ASN A 218 -10.30 63.03 -52.51
C ASN A 218 -11.36 63.52 -53.50
N THR A 219 -12.05 62.61 -54.18
CA THR A 219 -13.04 62.96 -55.21
C THR A 219 -14.30 63.55 -54.59
N LEU A 220 -14.71 63.05 -53.42
CA LEU A 220 -15.89 63.52 -52.70
C LEU A 220 -15.58 64.61 -51.68
N SER A 221 -14.33 65.07 -51.55
CA SER A 221 -13.93 66.05 -50.52
C SER A 221 -14.45 65.67 -49.13
N ALA A 222 -14.18 64.43 -48.72
CA ALA A 222 -14.65 63.84 -47.47
C ALA A 222 -13.44 63.38 -46.62
N PRO A 223 -13.32 63.79 -45.35
CA PRO A 223 -12.20 63.40 -44.49
C PRO A 223 -12.37 61.96 -43.98
N LEU A 224 -12.24 60.96 -44.85
CA LEU A 224 -12.15 59.55 -44.44
C LEU A 224 -10.79 59.32 -43.78
N SER A 225 -10.78 58.75 -42.57
CA SER A 225 -9.56 58.60 -41.77
C SER A 225 -9.04 57.17 -41.86
N LEU A 226 -7.77 57.00 -42.24
CA LEU A 226 -7.08 55.70 -42.29
C LEU A 226 -6.63 55.21 -40.90
N GLU A 227 -6.70 56.06 -39.87
CA GLU A 227 -6.09 55.79 -38.55
C GLU A 227 -6.98 55.00 -37.58
N GLN A 228 -8.27 54.79 -37.87
CA GLN A 228 -9.15 53.96 -37.05
C GLN A 228 -9.16 52.51 -37.53
N GLN A 229 -8.11 51.74 -37.20
CA GLN A 229 -8.25 50.29 -37.10
C GLN A 229 -9.07 49.98 -35.84
N CYS A 230 -10.39 49.85 -35.96
CA CYS A 230 -11.19 49.25 -34.90
C CYS A 230 -10.77 47.78 -34.72
N ASP A 231 -10.51 47.40 -33.47
CA ASP A 231 -10.11 46.04 -33.07
C ASP A 231 -10.95 44.98 -33.76
N VAL A 232 -10.25 44.07 -34.43
CA VAL A 232 -10.80 42.92 -35.14
C VAL A 232 -11.47 42.00 -34.13
N MET A 233 -12.78 42.12 -33.96
CA MET A 233 -13.60 41.01 -33.48
C MET A 233 -13.65 39.97 -34.59
N ASP A 234 -13.18 38.76 -34.26
CA ASP A 234 -13.31 37.50 -34.97
C ASP A 234 -14.17 37.59 -36.24
N VAL A 235 -13.54 37.94 -37.36
CA VAL A 235 -14.04 37.50 -38.65
C VAL A 235 -13.71 36.01 -38.65
N GLU A 236 -14.69 35.23 -38.19
CA GLU A 236 -14.76 33.81 -38.48
C GLU A 236 -14.29 33.61 -39.92
N ASP A 237 -13.36 32.67 -40.05
CA ASP A 237 -12.60 32.35 -41.25
C ASP A 237 -13.53 31.83 -42.36
N ASP A 238 -14.36 32.71 -42.93
CA ASP A 238 -15.15 32.49 -44.14
C ASP A 238 -14.29 32.62 -45.41
N THR A 239 -12.95 32.61 -45.27
CA THR A 239 -12.00 32.69 -46.39
C THR A 239 -11.95 31.40 -47.23
N GLU A 240 -12.66 30.33 -46.84
CA GLU A 240 -12.75 29.11 -47.65
C GLU A 240 -13.77 29.17 -48.82
N GLN A 241 -14.58 30.23 -48.97
CA GLN A 241 -15.56 30.32 -50.08
C GLN A 241 -15.07 31.02 -51.35
N GLY A 242 -13.84 31.55 -51.40
CA GLY A 242 -13.46 32.51 -52.44
C GLY A 242 -12.70 32.03 -53.67
N GLN A 243 -12.24 30.77 -53.74
CA GLN A 243 -11.56 30.28 -54.94
C GLN A 243 -12.59 29.74 -55.93
N ASN A 244 -13.32 30.66 -56.60
CA ASN A 244 -14.06 30.30 -57.79
C ASN A 244 -13.10 29.60 -58.76
N SER A 245 -13.38 28.33 -59.03
CA SER A 245 -12.52 27.48 -59.85
C SER A 245 -12.32 28.14 -61.21
N THR A 246 -11.13 28.06 -61.79
CA THR A 246 -10.85 28.56 -63.15
C THR A 246 -11.87 28.04 -64.16
N LEU A 247 -12.43 26.85 -63.91
CA LEU A 247 -13.52 26.25 -64.67
C LEU A 247 -14.86 26.98 -64.48
N GLU A 248 -15.22 27.37 -63.26
CA GLU A 248 -16.43 28.17 -62.99
C GLU A 248 -16.33 29.52 -63.71
N LYS A 249 -15.17 30.19 -63.61
CA LYS A 249 -14.90 31.44 -64.34
C LYS A 249 -15.00 31.25 -65.85
N PHE A 250 -14.48 30.15 -66.40
CA PHE A 250 -14.58 29.84 -67.82
C PHE A 250 -16.01 29.59 -68.28
N VAL A 251 -16.78 28.77 -67.54
CA VAL A 251 -18.18 28.47 -67.87
C VAL A 251 -19.04 29.73 -67.81
N VAL A 252 -18.89 30.53 -66.75
CA VAL A 252 -19.60 31.81 -66.60
C VAL A 252 -19.22 32.80 -67.71
N ASN A 253 -17.94 32.90 -68.06
CA ASN A 253 -17.50 33.77 -69.16
C ASN A 253 -18.10 33.33 -70.51
N ASN A 254 -18.20 32.03 -70.78
CA ASN A 254 -18.86 31.53 -72.00
C ASN A 254 -20.37 31.86 -72.03
N ILE A 255 -21.06 31.78 -70.89
CA ILE A 255 -22.47 32.18 -70.81
C ILE A 255 -22.60 33.68 -71.13
N LEU A 256 -21.76 34.52 -70.53
CA LEU A 256 -21.79 35.97 -70.69
C LEU A 256 -21.38 36.44 -72.10
N GLN A 257 -20.53 35.69 -72.82
CA GLN A 257 -20.22 35.95 -74.23
C GLN A 257 -21.46 35.96 -75.13
N GLY A 258 -22.53 35.24 -74.75
CA GLY A 258 -23.82 35.27 -75.45
C GLY A 258 -24.55 36.62 -75.37
N TYR A 259 -24.18 37.50 -74.44
CA TYR A 259 -24.88 38.76 -74.13
C TYR A 259 -23.99 39.97 -74.40
N LYS A 260 -23.81 40.29 -75.69
CA LYS A 260 -22.98 41.43 -76.15
C LYS A 260 -23.39 42.77 -75.53
N GLU A 261 -24.68 42.98 -75.31
CA GLU A 261 -25.19 44.23 -74.73
C GLU A 261 -24.74 44.44 -73.27
N VAL A 262 -24.71 43.35 -72.48
CA VAL A 262 -24.24 43.36 -71.09
C VAL A 262 -22.75 43.67 -71.02
N ALA A 263 -21.96 43.08 -71.92
CA ALA A 263 -20.52 43.34 -72.02
C ALA A 263 -20.23 44.81 -72.37
N ASN A 264 -20.96 45.39 -73.34
CA ASN A 264 -20.79 46.79 -73.73
C ASN A 264 -21.03 47.75 -72.55
N ILE A 265 -22.09 47.54 -71.77
CA ILE A 265 -22.41 48.40 -70.61
C ILE A 265 -21.34 48.24 -69.53
N TYR A 266 -20.84 47.02 -69.31
CA TYR A 266 -19.75 46.80 -68.36
C TYR A 266 -18.48 47.54 -68.78
N GLU A 267 -18.11 47.51 -70.07
CA GLU A 267 -16.97 48.28 -70.59
C GLU A 267 -17.19 49.80 -70.47
N GLU A 268 -18.40 50.29 -70.74
CA GLU A 268 -18.74 51.70 -70.54
C GLU A 268 -18.65 52.12 -69.07
N LEU A 269 -19.09 51.27 -68.14
CA LEU A 269 -18.93 51.50 -66.70
C LEU A 269 -17.46 51.52 -66.29
N GLN A 270 -16.66 50.56 -66.78
CA GLN A 270 -15.22 50.51 -66.54
C GLN A 270 -14.51 51.77 -67.04
N ASN A 271 -14.83 52.24 -68.24
CA ASN A 271 -14.22 53.45 -68.80
C ASN A 271 -14.57 54.73 -68.03
N ASN A 272 -15.74 54.77 -67.36
CA ASN A 272 -16.19 55.91 -66.57
C ASN A 272 -15.85 55.79 -65.08
N ALA A 273 -15.35 54.63 -64.63
CA ALA A 273 -15.04 54.37 -63.24
C ALA A 273 -13.84 55.17 -62.76
N THR A 274 -13.90 55.62 -61.51
CA THR A 274 -12.75 56.26 -60.84
C THR A 274 -11.65 55.23 -60.54
N LEU A 275 -12.06 53.98 -60.36
CA LEU A 275 -11.22 52.81 -60.16
C LEU A 275 -11.78 51.66 -61.00
N PRO A 276 -11.20 51.41 -62.18
CA PRO A 276 -11.58 50.29 -63.01
C PRO A 276 -10.86 49.01 -62.59
N TYR A 277 -11.61 47.92 -62.44
CA TYR A 277 -11.04 46.61 -62.16
C TYR A 277 -10.37 46.07 -63.43
N LEU A 278 -9.03 46.11 -63.47
CA LEU A 278 -8.20 45.68 -64.59
C LEU A 278 -8.11 44.15 -64.70
N THR A 279 -9.22 43.48 -64.95
CA THR A 279 -9.18 42.12 -65.51
C THR A 279 -9.02 42.18 -67.01
N LEU A 280 -8.25 41.22 -67.57
CA LEU A 280 -8.04 41.03 -69.01
C LEU A 280 -9.31 41.33 -69.81
N PRO A 281 -9.20 42.06 -70.94
CA PRO A 281 -10.35 42.40 -71.76
C PRO A 281 -11.17 41.16 -72.07
N TYR A 282 -12.49 41.28 -71.95
CA TYR A 282 -13.48 40.26 -72.28
C TYR A 282 -13.27 39.60 -73.67
N LEU A 283 -12.52 40.29 -74.53
CA LEU A 283 -12.39 40.08 -75.97
C LEU A 283 -11.09 39.37 -76.41
N THR A 284 -10.17 38.98 -75.51
CA THR A 284 -8.90 38.34 -75.95
C THR A 284 -8.98 36.82 -76.15
N LEU A 285 -10.09 36.16 -75.81
CA LEU A 285 -10.28 34.75 -76.16
C LEU A 285 -10.85 34.66 -77.59
N PRO A 286 -10.31 33.75 -78.44
CA PRO A 286 -10.72 33.66 -79.84
C PRO A 286 -12.23 33.51 -79.95
N TYR A 287 -12.82 34.34 -80.81
CA TYR A 287 -14.22 34.29 -81.25
C TYR A 287 -14.57 32.87 -81.74
N LEU A 288 -15.02 32.00 -80.84
CA LEU A 288 -15.73 30.79 -81.21
C LEU A 288 -17.21 31.12 -81.09
N THR A 289 -17.79 31.53 -82.22
CA THR A 289 -19.25 31.63 -82.39
C THR A 289 -19.85 30.24 -82.25
N LEU A 290 -20.10 29.80 -81.02
CA LEU A 290 -20.96 28.65 -80.74
C LEU A 290 -22.37 29.18 -80.47
N GLU A 291 -22.96 29.81 -81.48
CA GLU A 291 -24.39 30.10 -81.49
C GLU A 291 -25.14 28.76 -81.39
N GLY A 292 -25.76 28.50 -80.23
CA GLY A 292 -26.63 27.33 -80.02
C GLY A 292 -26.22 26.33 -78.94
N GLN A 293 -25.10 26.51 -78.22
CA GLN A 293 -24.67 25.59 -77.15
C GLN A 293 -24.92 26.10 -75.71
N ASN A 294 -25.65 27.19 -75.52
CA ASN A 294 -25.95 27.74 -74.18
C ASN A 294 -26.61 26.70 -73.27
N SER A 295 -27.44 25.79 -73.81
CA SER A 295 -28.04 24.70 -73.03
C SER A 295 -27.03 23.67 -72.53
N ALA A 296 -25.99 23.36 -73.31
CA ALA A 296 -24.93 22.42 -72.95
C ALA A 296 -23.96 23.03 -71.93
N VAL A 297 -23.66 24.32 -72.05
CA VAL A 297 -22.86 25.07 -71.07
C VAL A 297 -23.62 25.18 -69.74
N LEU A 298 -24.94 25.41 -69.78
CA LEU A 298 -25.79 25.42 -68.60
C LEU A 298 -25.92 24.04 -67.94
N SER A 299 -26.00 22.95 -68.71
CA SER A 299 -25.98 21.60 -68.12
C SER A 299 -24.63 21.29 -67.48
N ALA A 300 -23.52 21.66 -68.14
CA ALA A 300 -22.18 21.49 -67.58
C ALA A 300 -22.00 22.29 -66.29
N TRP A 301 -22.58 23.50 -66.21
CA TRP A 301 -22.59 24.31 -65.01
C TRP A 301 -23.40 23.67 -63.87
N LYS A 302 -24.60 23.13 -64.16
CA LYS A 302 -25.41 22.41 -63.16
C LYS A 302 -24.70 21.15 -62.65
N ASP A 303 -24.05 20.41 -63.53
CA ASP A 303 -23.25 19.24 -63.17
C ASP A 303 -22.06 19.63 -62.29
N LEU A 304 -21.38 20.74 -62.59
CA LEU A 304 -20.27 21.28 -61.78
C LEU A 304 -20.75 21.63 -60.37
N ILE A 305 -21.87 22.34 -60.24
CA ILE A 305 -22.45 22.69 -58.94
C ILE A 305 -22.80 21.45 -58.13
N LYS A 306 -23.41 20.44 -58.75
CA LYS A 306 -23.76 19.18 -58.09
C LYS A 306 -22.50 18.46 -57.59
N GLN A 307 -21.44 18.42 -58.41
CA GLN A 307 -20.16 17.85 -57.96
C GLN A 307 -19.56 18.63 -56.80
N LYS A 308 -19.66 19.96 -56.79
CA LYS A 308 -19.18 20.80 -55.69
C LYS A 308 -19.94 20.51 -54.40
N SER A 309 -21.27 20.41 -54.44
CA SER A 309 -22.07 20.06 -53.26
C SER A 309 -21.77 18.65 -52.75
N ASP A 310 -21.58 17.69 -53.67
CA ASP A 310 -21.21 16.33 -53.29
C ASP A 310 -19.81 16.31 -52.63
N LEU A 311 -18.85 17.07 -53.16
CA LEU A 311 -17.51 17.22 -52.57
C LEU A 311 -17.54 17.87 -51.19
N GLU A 312 -18.36 18.91 -50.98
CA GLU A 312 -18.53 19.54 -49.67
C GLU A 312 -19.12 18.57 -48.65
N SER A 313 -20.13 17.79 -49.04
CA SER A 313 -20.69 16.75 -48.18
C SER A 313 -19.64 15.68 -47.83
N GLN A 314 -18.80 15.29 -48.80
CA GLN A 314 -17.70 14.35 -48.57
C GLN A 314 -16.65 14.96 -47.63
N LYS A 315 -16.24 16.22 -47.82
CA LYS A 315 -15.32 16.92 -46.91
C LYS A 315 -15.84 16.94 -45.48
N TYR A 316 -17.13 17.24 -45.29
CA TYR A 316 -17.75 17.21 -43.97
C TYR A 316 -17.70 15.81 -43.33
N THR A 317 -18.03 14.76 -44.10
CA THR A 317 -17.92 13.39 -43.59
C THR A 317 -16.49 12.97 -43.28
N ILE A 318 -15.51 13.40 -44.08
CA ILE A 318 -14.08 13.16 -43.83
C ILE A 318 -13.66 13.84 -42.52
N LYS A 319 -14.01 15.12 -42.32
CA LYS A 319 -13.71 15.87 -41.09
C LYS A 319 -14.28 15.16 -39.85
N LYS A 320 -15.56 14.77 -39.90
CA LYS A 320 -16.20 13.99 -38.83
C LYS A 320 -15.51 12.67 -38.53
N ASN A 321 -15.03 11.97 -39.57
CA ASN A 321 -14.28 10.73 -39.40
C ASN A 321 -12.88 10.98 -38.83
N GLN A 322 -12.21 12.08 -39.20
CA GLN A 322 -10.93 12.49 -38.61
C GLN A 322 -11.07 12.78 -37.11
N ASP A 323 -12.13 13.48 -36.70
CA ASP A 323 -12.40 13.76 -35.29
C ASP A 323 -12.62 12.46 -34.50
N ARG A 324 -13.39 11.52 -35.06
CA ARG A 324 -13.58 10.18 -34.46
C ARG A 324 -12.28 9.38 -34.38
N ILE A 325 -11.42 9.47 -35.39
CA ILE A 325 -10.10 8.83 -35.36
C ILE A 325 -9.26 9.44 -34.24
N ALA A 326 -9.27 10.77 -34.07
CA ALA A 326 -8.54 11.44 -32.99
C ALA A 326 -9.03 10.97 -31.61
N GLU A 327 -10.35 10.88 -31.39
CA GLU A 327 -10.95 10.38 -30.14
C GLU A 327 -10.64 8.90 -29.86
N LEU A 328 -10.66 8.05 -30.89
CA LEU A 328 -10.22 6.66 -30.75
C LEU A 328 -8.72 6.57 -30.45
N THR A 329 -7.91 7.47 -31.02
CA THR A 329 -6.47 7.52 -30.78
C THR A 329 -6.15 7.97 -29.35
N SER A 330 -6.88 8.94 -28.79
CA SER A 330 -6.74 9.30 -27.37
C SER A 330 -7.18 8.15 -26.45
N SER A 331 -8.30 7.48 -26.76
CA SER A 331 -8.79 6.35 -25.96
C SER A 331 -7.80 5.16 -25.97
N THR A 332 -7.21 4.85 -27.12
CA THR A 332 -6.20 3.76 -27.24
C THR A 332 -4.89 4.09 -26.55
N THR A 333 -4.44 5.35 -26.60
CA THR A 333 -3.25 5.79 -25.85
C THR A 333 -3.47 5.68 -24.35
N GLU A 334 -4.61 6.14 -23.82
CA GLU A 334 -4.97 5.97 -22.41
C GLU A 334 -4.99 4.50 -21.96
N LEU A 335 -5.59 3.61 -22.77
CA LEU A 335 -5.60 2.18 -22.48
C LEU A 335 -4.19 1.58 -22.48
N SER A 336 -3.31 2.03 -23.39
CA SER A 336 -1.92 1.59 -23.45
C SER A 336 -1.11 2.02 -22.22
N GLU A 337 -1.35 3.23 -21.70
CA GLU A 337 -0.72 3.71 -20.46
C GLU A 337 -1.22 2.96 -19.23
N ARG A 338 -2.53 2.69 -19.14
CA ARG A 338 -3.10 1.82 -18.10
C ARG A 338 -2.52 0.41 -18.14
N LEU A 339 -2.31 -0.14 -19.32
CA LEU A 339 -1.69 -1.46 -19.47
C LEU A 339 -0.22 -1.44 -19.03
N ASN A 340 0.55 -0.42 -19.43
CA ASN A 340 1.94 -0.28 -18.99
C ASN A 340 2.08 -0.10 -17.48
N THR A 341 1.23 0.73 -16.86
CA THR A 341 1.23 0.92 -15.40
C THR A 341 0.84 -0.36 -14.66
N ALA A 342 -0.16 -1.10 -15.14
CA ALA A 342 -0.53 -2.40 -14.59
C ALA A 342 0.61 -3.43 -14.73
N GLN A 343 1.28 -3.47 -15.88
CA GLN A 343 2.42 -4.35 -16.16
C GLN A 343 3.58 -4.05 -15.20
N ASN A 344 3.91 -2.77 -14.99
CA ASN A 344 4.97 -2.34 -14.08
C ASN A 344 4.64 -2.67 -12.61
N SER A 345 3.38 -2.48 -12.20
CA SER A 345 2.90 -2.87 -10.86
C SER A 345 3.01 -4.37 -10.65
N PHE A 346 2.58 -5.18 -11.63
CA PHE A 346 2.69 -6.64 -11.57
C PHE A 346 4.14 -7.10 -11.52
N SER A 347 5.03 -6.51 -12.32
CA SER A 347 6.47 -6.81 -12.30
C SER A 347 7.09 -6.50 -10.93
N SER A 348 6.72 -5.38 -10.32
CA SER A 348 7.19 -4.99 -8.98
C SER A 348 6.68 -5.94 -7.90
N GLN A 349 5.41 -6.35 -7.96
CA GLN A 349 4.84 -7.33 -7.04
C GLN A 349 5.51 -8.70 -7.18
N LYS A 350 5.77 -9.14 -8.42
CA LYS A 350 6.49 -10.40 -8.69
C LYS A 350 7.89 -10.38 -8.08
N ALA A 351 8.66 -9.31 -8.28
CA ALA A 351 9.99 -9.17 -7.69
C ALA A 351 9.96 -9.22 -6.14
N ASN A 352 8.97 -8.56 -5.53
CA ASN A 352 8.78 -8.61 -4.07
C ASN A 352 8.43 -10.02 -3.56
N LEU A 353 7.60 -10.76 -4.30
CA LEU A 353 7.28 -12.15 -3.96
C LEU A 353 8.48 -13.07 -4.12
N GLU A 354 9.29 -12.88 -5.16
CA GLU A 354 10.55 -13.63 -5.36
C GLU A 354 11.52 -13.39 -4.20
N LEU A 355 11.69 -12.13 -3.77
CA LEU A 355 12.55 -11.78 -2.63
C LEU A 355 12.04 -12.40 -1.33
N LYS A 356 10.73 -12.36 -1.08
CA LYS A 356 10.11 -12.98 0.11
C LYS A 356 10.23 -14.50 0.10
N ASN A 357 10.11 -15.14 -1.07
CA ASN A 357 10.36 -16.58 -1.21
C ASN A 357 11.82 -16.92 -0.90
N HIS A 358 12.79 -16.12 -1.35
CA HIS A 358 14.19 -16.33 -0.99
C HIS A 358 14.43 -16.21 0.52
N GLN A 359 13.86 -15.19 1.16
CA GLN A 359 13.95 -15.05 2.63
C GLN A 359 13.35 -16.24 3.37
N LEU A 360 12.16 -16.70 2.96
CA LEU A 360 11.54 -17.88 3.55
C LEU A 360 12.36 -19.16 3.36
N GLN A 361 13.03 -19.29 2.21
CA GLN A 361 13.94 -20.40 1.94
C GLN A 361 15.15 -20.38 2.90
N ASP A 362 15.76 -19.21 3.09
CA ASP A 362 16.89 -19.00 4.00
C ASP A 362 16.49 -19.29 5.46
N ASP A 363 15.32 -18.82 5.89
CA ASP A 363 14.76 -19.08 7.22
C ASP A 363 14.48 -20.57 7.45
N LEU A 364 13.97 -21.26 6.43
CA LEU A 364 13.75 -22.71 6.45
C LEU A 364 15.07 -23.47 6.61
N ASP A 365 16.10 -23.08 5.86
CA ASP A 365 17.40 -23.73 5.92
C ASP A 365 18.13 -23.44 7.24
N HIS A 366 17.98 -22.24 7.80
CA HIS A 366 18.44 -21.92 9.15
C HIS A 366 17.72 -22.76 10.20
N SER A 367 16.39 -22.88 10.11
CA SER A 367 15.59 -23.68 11.04
C SER A 367 15.92 -25.17 10.94
N ARG A 368 16.21 -25.68 9.73
CA ARG A 368 16.68 -27.06 9.51
C ARG A 368 18.04 -27.31 10.16
N LYS A 369 19.01 -26.40 9.98
CA LYS A 369 20.33 -26.49 10.63
C LYS A 369 20.19 -26.51 12.16
N ASN A 370 19.38 -25.61 12.72
CA ASN A 370 19.11 -25.59 14.16
C ASN A 370 18.48 -26.90 14.65
N SER A 371 17.50 -27.43 13.92
CA SER A 371 16.85 -28.70 14.27
C SER A 371 17.83 -29.89 14.20
N GLN A 372 18.73 -29.89 13.22
CA GLN A 372 19.80 -30.90 13.11
C GLN A 372 20.79 -30.81 14.28
N GLU A 373 21.20 -29.61 14.67
CA GLU A 373 22.08 -29.41 15.83
C GLU A 373 21.40 -29.84 17.13
N LEU A 374 20.12 -29.50 17.32
CA LEU A 374 19.36 -29.93 18.49
C LEU A 374 19.22 -31.47 18.54
N SER A 375 18.98 -32.11 17.38
CA SER A 375 18.92 -33.57 17.26
C SER A 375 20.27 -34.22 17.61
N ARG A 376 21.38 -33.62 17.17
CA ARG A 376 22.74 -34.07 17.53
C ARG A 376 23.01 -33.93 19.02
N GLN A 377 22.58 -32.84 19.65
CA GLN A 377 22.68 -32.65 21.09
C GLN A 377 21.85 -33.67 21.86
N LEU A 378 20.61 -33.94 21.43
CA LEU A 378 19.77 -34.98 22.00
C LEU A 378 20.42 -36.36 21.88
N GLY A 379 21.04 -36.68 20.75
CA GLY A 379 21.79 -37.93 20.55
C GLY A 379 22.95 -38.06 21.54
N ASN A 380 23.74 -37.00 21.73
CA ASN A 380 24.84 -36.99 22.69
C ASN A 380 24.35 -37.18 24.14
N ILE A 381 23.26 -36.50 24.52
CA ILE A 381 22.65 -36.63 25.86
C ILE A 381 22.09 -38.05 26.05
N GLN A 382 21.44 -38.62 25.04
CA GLN A 382 20.96 -40.00 25.07
C GLN A 382 22.13 -40.98 25.28
N GLU A 383 23.25 -40.80 24.59
CA GLU A 383 24.44 -41.63 24.77
C GLU A 383 25.05 -41.48 26.17
N GLN A 384 25.11 -40.26 26.71
CA GLN A 384 25.54 -40.05 28.09
C GLN A 384 24.59 -40.74 29.09
N THR A 385 23.28 -40.67 28.85
CA THR A 385 22.28 -41.29 29.71
C THR A 385 22.39 -42.82 29.69
N THR A 386 22.61 -43.43 28.52
CA THR A 386 22.82 -44.89 28.44
C THR A 386 24.10 -45.30 29.15
N ARG A 387 25.20 -44.54 29.01
CA ARG A 387 26.44 -44.78 29.78
C ARG A 387 26.19 -44.74 31.29
N ILE A 388 25.54 -43.69 31.80
CA ILE A 388 25.20 -43.56 33.22
C ILE A 388 24.30 -44.72 33.69
N ILE A 389 23.31 -45.13 32.90
CA ILE A 389 22.46 -46.29 33.23
C ILE A 389 23.31 -47.56 33.36
N THR A 390 24.21 -47.83 32.41
CA THR A 390 25.08 -49.03 32.48
C THR A 390 26.04 -48.99 33.67
N GLU A 391 26.57 -47.82 34.03
CA GLU A 391 27.41 -47.66 35.22
C GLU A 391 26.61 -47.87 36.50
N LYS A 392 25.40 -47.30 36.58
CA LYS A 392 24.48 -47.51 37.71
C LYS A 392 24.17 -49.00 37.88
N GLU A 393 23.94 -49.74 36.80
CA GLU A 393 23.71 -51.19 36.85
C GLU A 393 24.95 -51.96 37.34
N LYS A 394 26.16 -51.58 36.92
CA LYS A 394 27.40 -52.19 37.41
C LYS A 394 27.58 -51.95 38.91
N ILE A 395 27.44 -50.71 39.36
CA ILE A 395 27.52 -50.35 40.79
C ILE A 395 26.45 -51.09 41.60
N ALA A 396 25.23 -51.23 41.08
CA ALA A 396 24.17 -51.98 41.76
C ALA A 396 24.53 -53.46 41.95
N LYS A 397 25.14 -54.09 40.93
CA LYS A 397 25.65 -55.47 41.02
C LYS A 397 26.79 -55.60 42.03
N GLU A 398 27.74 -54.67 42.02
CA GLU A 398 28.85 -54.65 42.99
C GLU A 398 28.33 -54.47 44.43
N LEU A 399 27.38 -53.57 44.65
CA LEU A 399 26.73 -53.39 45.95
C LEU A 399 26.01 -54.65 46.42
N GLN A 400 25.36 -55.38 45.52
CA GLN A 400 24.71 -56.65 45.87
C GLN A 400 25.75 -57.71 46.28
N GLN A 401 26.85 -57.85 45.54
CA GLN A 401 27.94 -58.75 45.91
C GLN A 401 28.57 -58.41 47.25
N ILE A 402 28.77 -57.11 47.54
CA ILE A 402 29.30 -56.66 48.83
C ILE A 402 28.32 -56.98 49.96
N LYS A 403 27.01 -56.77 49.74
CA LYS A 403 25.97 -57.14 50.73
C LYS A 403 25.97 -58.63 51.03
N GLU A 404 26.05 -59.48 50.00
CA GLU A 404 26.12 -60.93 50.16
C GLU A 404 27.38 -61.37 50.91
N LYS A 405 28.54 -60.80 50.57
CA LYS A 405 29.80 -61.05 51.29
C LYS A 405 29.73 -60.63 52.76
N ASN A 406 29.18 -59.44 53.04
CA ASN A 406 29.00 -58.97 54.42
C ASN A 406 28.04 -59.86 55.21
N HIS A 407 26.96 -60.35 54.60
CA HIS A 407 26.05 -61.29 55.25
C HIS A 407 26.74 -62.63 55.54
N LEU A 408 27.55 -63.15 54.61
CA LEU A 408 28.31 -64.37 54.82
C LEU A 408 29.32 -64.22 55.96
N LEU A 409 30.08 -63.12 55.95
CA LEU A 409 31.07 -62.82 56.99
C LEU A 409 30.41 -62.65 58.37
N GLN A 410 29.24 -61.99 58.44
CA GLN A 410 28.46 -61.89 59.68
C GLN A 410 28.03 -63.27 60.20
N LYS A 411 27.66 -64.17 59.29
CA LYS A 411 27.29 -65.55 59.65
C LYS A 411 28.49 -66.33 60.17
N GLU A 412 29.62 -66.30 59.46
CA GLU A 412 30.88 -66.93 59.89
C GLU A 412 31.31 -66.40 61.27
N LEU A 413 31.35 -65.08 61.45
CA LEU A 413 31.67 -64.47 62.74
C LEU A 413 30.68 -64.89 63.86
N SER A 414 29.40 -65.07 63.54
CA SER A 414 28.41 -65.54 64.51
C SER A 414 28.60 -67.01 64.88
N GLU A 415 29.07 -67.84 63.95
CA GLU A 415 29.40 -69.25 64.17
C GLU A 415 30.68 -69.35 65.01
N GLU A 416 31.73 -68.62 64.65
CA GLU A 416 32.97 -68.53 65.44
C GLU A 416 32.70 -68.05 66.88
N ASN A 417 31.84 -67.04 67.06
CA ASN A 417 31.46 -66.57 68.40
C ASN A 417 30.71 -67.64 69.20
N LYS A 418 29.88 -68.47 68.55
CA LYS A 418 29.21 -69.60 69.23
C LYS A 418 30.20 -70.68 69.61
N GLU A 419 31.13 -71.02 68.73
CA GLU A 419 32.19 -72.00 69.01
C GLU A 419 33.10 -71.53 70.15
N LEU A 420 33.48 -70.25 70.15
CA LEU A 420 34.24 -69.62 71.24
C LEU A 420 33.47 -69.68 72.55
N LEU A 421 32.16 -69.37 72.54
CA LEU A 421 31.32 -69.49 73.74
C LEU A 421 31.26 -70.94 74.26
N GLU A 422 31.20 -71.92 73.36
CA GLU A 422 31.22 -73.34 73.73
C GLU A 422 32.57 -73.77 74.32
N GLN A 423 33.68 -73.34 73.71
CA GLN A 423 35.03 -73.57 74.27
C GLN A 423 35.20 -72.94 75.65
N VAL A 424 34.72 -71.71 75.85
CA VAL A 424 34.72 -71.06 77.17
C VAL A 424 33.90 -71.86 78.18
N HIS A 425 32.75 -72.40 77.77
CA HIS A 425 31.92 -73.22 78.66
C HIS A 425 32.61 -74.52 79.08
N ILE A 426 33.30 -75.19 78.15
CA ILE A 426 34.08 -76.40 78.44
C ILE A 426 35.21 -76.08 79.44
N LEU A 427 35.95 -74.99 79.21
CA LEU A 427 37.01 -74.57 80.12
C LEU A 427 36.47 -74.21 81.51
N GLN A 428 35.28 -73.58 81.60
CA GLN A 428 34.62 -73.34 82.89
C GLN A 428 34.33 -74.65 83.63
N GLN A 429 33.76 -75.65 82.96
CA GLN A 429 33.50 -76.96 83.56
C GLN A 429 34.78 -77.65 84.05
N GLU A 430 35.86 -77.56 83.27
CA GLU A 430 37.13 -78.18 83.62
C GLU A 430 37.82 -77.48 84.81
N LEU A 431 37.73 -76.15 84.87
CA LEU A 431 38.18 -75.39 86.03
C LEU A 431 37.37 -75.71 87.30
N GLU A 432 36.05 -75.87 87.20
CA GLU A 432 35.19 -76.31 88.30
C GLU A 432 35.64 -77.68 88.83
N HIS A 433 35.91 -78.63 87.93
CA HIS A 433 36.45 -79.94 88.28
C HIS A 433 37.78 -79.85 89.05
N TYR A 434 38.76 -79.08 88.54
CA TYR A 434 40.04 -78.88 89.23
C TYR A 434 39.91 -78.20 90.60
N PHE A 435 38.93 -77.31 90.77
CA PHE A 435 38.66 -76.65 92.04
C PHE A 435 38.15 -77.66 93.10
N GLU A 436 37.23 -78.54 92.72
CA GLU A 436 36.73 -79.62 93.58
C GLU A 436 37.84 -80.61 93.99
N GLU A 437 38.72 -80.96 93.06
CA GLU A 437 39.85 -81.86 93.34
C GLU A 437 40.85 -81.23 94.34
N ASN A 438 41.16 -79.94 94.16
CA ASN A 438 42.04 -79.20 95.08
C ASN A 438 41.45 -79.06 96.49
N GLN A 439 40.12 -79.00 96.65
CA GLN A 439 39.50 -79.03 97.97
C GLN A 439 39.70 -80.38 98.68
N LYS A 440 39.63 -81.51 97.95
CA LYS A 440 39.81 -82.85 98.51
C LYS A 440 41.23 -83.09 99.03
N LEU A 441 42.24 -82.46 98.43
CA LEU A 441 43.66 -82.62 98.81
C LEU A 441 44.09 -81.83 100.07
N LYS A 442 43.27 -80.90 100.60
CA LYS A 442 43.65 -79.99 101.70
C LYS A 442 43.20 -80.39 103.12
N GLN A 443 42.64 -81.59 103.35
CA GLN A 443 42.22 -82.05 104.71
C GLN A 443 43.34 -82.86 105.44
N LYS A 444 43.64 -82.55 106.72
CA LYS A 444 44.74 -83.12 107.55
C LYS A 444 44.25 -84.12 108.65
N PRO A 445 45.03 -85.18 109.02
CA PRO A 445 44.61 -86.22 109.98
C PRO A 445 44.93 -85.94 111.47
N LEU A 446 44.17 -86.54 112.40
CA LEU A 446 44.22 -86.36 113.87
C LEU A 446 45.27 -87.26 114.58
N LEU A 447 45.96 -86.78 115.63
CA LEU A 447 47.11 -87.43 116.32
C LEU A 447 46.86 -87.76 117.82
N PHE A 448 47.11 -89.01 118.25
CA PHE A 448 46.97 -89.55 119.64
C PHE A 448 48.22 -90.30 120.13
N GLY A 449 48.45 -90.43 121.45
CA GLY A 449 49.53 -91.23 122.06
C GLY A 449 50.48 -90.52 123.05
N ALA A 450 50.15 -89.29 123.50
CA ALA A 450 51.00 -88.51 124.41
C ALA A 450 51.32 -89.16 125.78
N PRO A 451 50.38 -89.81 126.51
CA PRO A 451 50.67 -90.33 127.85
C PRO A 451 51.61 -91.54 127.85
N GLU A 452 51.63 -92.30 126.76
CA GLU A 452 52.49 -93.48 126.60
C GLU A 452 53.95 -93.08 126.44
N ARG A 453 54.22 -92.00 125.70
CA ARG A 453 55.56 -91.42 125.59
C ARG A 453 56.15 -91.00 126.93
N VAL A 454 55.34 -90.46 127.84
CA VAL A 454 55.81 -90.05 129.17
C VAL A 454 56.13 -91.26 130.04
N LYS A 455 55.35 -92.34 129.96
CA LYS A 455 55.65 -93.59 130.70
C LYS A 455 56.92 -94.28 130.20
N GLN A 456 57.26 -94.10 128.92
CA GLN A 456 58.50 -94.63 128.35
C GLN A 456 59.75 -93.86 128.78
N GLN A 457 59.63 -92.71 129.45
CA GLN A 457 60.79 -91.96 129.95
C GLN A 457 61.53 -92.74 131.04
N LEU A 458 62.86 -92.62 131.01
CA LEU A 458 63.76 -93.39 131.87
C LEU A 458 63.45 -93.22 133.36
N ASN A 459 63.16 -91.99 133.80
CA ASN A 459 62.76 -91.71 135.17
C ASN A 459 61.51 -92.49 135.59
N TYR A 460 60.45 -92.49 134.79
CA TYR A 460 59.24 -93.25 135.11
C TYR A 460 59.54 -94.75 135.22
N GLN A 461 60.29 -95.31 134.26
CA GLN A 461 60.63 -96.73 134.25
C GLN A 461 61.48 -97.12 135.47
N LEU A 462 62.48 -96.31 135.83
CA LEU A 462 63.32 -96.54 137.00
C LEU A 462 62.52 -96.52 138.29
N GLY A 463 61.72 -95.47 138.52
CA GLY A 463 60.94 -95.38 139.75
C GLY A 463 59.79 -96.40 139.80
N ALA A 464 59.21 -96.78 138.67
CA ALA A 464 58.24 -97.88 138.61
C ALA A 464 58.89 -99.21 139.03
N LYS A 465 60.11 -99.48 138.56
CA LYS A 465 60.88 -100.66 138.98
C LYS A 465 61.25 -100.58 140.46
N MET A 466 61.60 -99.40 140.97
CA MET A 466 61.87 -99.18 142.39
C MET A 466 60.67 -99.55 143.26
N ILE A 467 59.49 -99.02 142.94
CA ILE A 467 58.26 -99.30 143.70
C ILE A 467 57.92 -100.79 143.64
N LYS A 468 58.12 -101.43 142.49
CA LYS A 468 57.84 -102.87 142.33
C LYS A 468 58.74 -103.72 143.22
N ASN A 469 60.04 -103.42 143.24
CA ASN A 469 61.03 -104.20 143.97
C ASN A 469 61.14 -103.82 145.46
N SER A 470 60.71 -102.62 145.86
CA SER A 470 60.78 -102.16 147.26
C SER A 470 59.85 -102.90 148.22
N ARG A 471 58.98 -103.78 147.71
CA ARG A 471 58.03 -104.56 148.52
C ARG A 471 58.62 -105.84 149.10
N SER A 472 59.84 -106.22 148.72
CA SER A 472 60.50 -107.44 149.18
C SER A 472 61.97 -107.18 149.52
N LEU A 473 62.47 -107.78 150.60
CA LEU A 473 63.85 -107.64 151.06
C LEU A 473 64.86 -108.17 150.01
N SER A 474 64.56 -109.32 149.40
CA SER A 474 65.36 -109.86 148.29
C SER A 474 65.26 -109.00 147.03
N GLY A 475 64.15 -108.27 146.86
CA GLY A 475 63.96 -107.27 145.82
C GLY A 475 64.88 -106.06 146.02
N TRP A 476 65.00 -105.55 147.25
CA TRP A 476 65.88 -104.43 147.61
C TRP A 476 67.37 -104.76 147.41
N LEU A 477 67.83 -105.95 147.79
CA LEU A 477 69.21 -106.39 147.55
C LEU A 477 69.56 -106.45 146.06
N LYS A 478 68.60 -106.82 145.20
CA LYS A 478 68.79 -106.86 143.73
C LYS A 478 68.56 -105.50 143.05
N MET A 479 68.21 -104.46 143.81
CA MET A 479 67.86 -103.14 143.26
C MET A 479 68.95 -102.51 142.40
N PRO A 480 70.22 -102.41 142.85
CA PRO A 480 71.24 -101.70 142.09
C PRO A 480 71.45 -102.29 140.68
N PHE A 481 71.43 -103.62 140.59
CA PHE A 481 71.55 -104.35 139.32
C PHE A 481 70.32 -104.15 138.43
N SER A 482 69.11 -104.23 138.99
CA SER A 482 67.88 -104.04 138.20
C SER A 482 67.73 -102.62 137.62
N LEU A 483 68.20 -101.60 138.34
CA LEU A 483 68.18 -100.21 137.88
C LEU A 483 69.27 -99.95 136.84
N SER A 484 70.46 -100.52 137.04
CA SER A 484 71.55 -100.46 136.07
C SER A 484 71.15 -101.12 134.75
N HIS A 485 70.44 -102.25 134.80
CA HIS A 485 69.90 -102.90 133.60
C HIS A 485 68.97 -101.98 132.79
N ILE A 486 67.98 -101.36 133.45
CA ILE A 486 67.03 -100.44 132.80
C ILE A 486 67.77 -99.24 132.20
N GLN A 487 68.77 -98.68 132.89
CA GLN A 487 69.57 -97.58 132.34
C GLN A 487 70.39 -98.01 131.12
N ARG A 488 70.93 -99.23 131.13
CA ARG A 488 71.72 -99.77 130.01
C ARG A 488 70.83 -100.03 128.80
N GLU A 489 69.68 -100.66 128.97
CA GLU A 489 68.69 -100.87 127.91
C GLU A 489 68.19 -99.55 127.33
N TYR A 490 67.85 -98.57 128.17
CA TYR A 490 67.43 -97.26 127.70
C TYR A 490 68.52 -96.54 126.90
N LYS A 491 69.80 -96.63 127.32
CA LYS A 491 70.92 -96.08 126.56
C LYS A 491 71.07 -96.76 125.20
N ILE A 492 70.88 -98.08 125.12
CA ILE A 492 70.92 -98.83 123.86
C ILE A 492 69.75 -98.41 122.95
N HIS A 493 68.52 -98.38 123.47
CA HIS A 493 67.34 -97.94 122.72
C HIS A 493 67.44 -96.48 122.26
N LYS A 494 68.02 -95.59 123.06
CA LYS A 494 68.27 -94.19 122.67
C LYS A 494 69.31 -94.07 121.55
N LYS A 495 70.34 -94.92 121.54
CA LYS A 495 71.38 -94.95 120.49
C LYS A 495 70.84 -95.53 119.17
N TYR A 496 69.96 -96.53 119.25
CA TYR A 496 69.33 -97.15 118.08
C TYR A 496 68.24 -96.26 117.45
N ASN A 497 67.42 -95.57 118.27
CA ASN A 497 66.35 -94.68 117.78
C ASN A 497 66.82 -93.26 117.42
N GLN A 498 68.12 -92.94 117.54
CA GLN A 498 68.66 -91.63 117.18
C GLN A 498 68.69 -91.38 115.66
N GLN A 499 68.46 -92.42 114.84
CA GLN A 499 68.47 -92.35 113.37
C GLN A 499 67.07 -92.37 112.74
N GLN A 500 65.97 -92.30 113.51
CA GLN A 500 64.61 -92.25 112.94
C GLN A 500 63.73 -91.15 113.56
N LYS A 501 63.26 -90.27 112.65
CA LYS A 501 62.14 -89.31 112.71
C LYS A 501 61.90 -88.56 114.04
N THR A 502 62.19 -87.26 114.01
CA THR A 502 61.77 -86.26 115.00
C THR A 502 60.26 -86.27 115.15
N LEU A 503 59.80 -86.70 116.31
CA LEU A 503 58.38 -86.79 116.62
C LEU A 503 57.79 -85.40 116.94
N PRO A 504 56.51 -85.13 116.59
CA PRO A 504 55.84 -83.86 116.86
C PRO A 504 55.84 -83.49 118.35
N ARG A 505 55.77 -82.18 118.64
CA ARG A 505 55.77 -81.67 120.01
C ARG A 505 54.57 -82.24 120.77
N LEU A 506 54.77 -82.56 122.05
CA LEU A 506 53.75 -83.25 122.86
C LEU A 506 52.41 -82.51 122.92
N GLU A 507 52.40 -81.19 122.76
CA GLU A 507 51.21 -80.32 122.78
C GLU A 507 50.31 -80.48 121.53
N GLU A 508 50.87 -80.96 120.42
CA GLU A 508 50.14 -81.18 119.15
C GLU A 508 49.32 -82.48 119.16
N TYR A 509 49.46 -83.28 120.22
CA TYR A 509 48.68 -84.47 120.45
C TYR A 509 47.40 -84.12 121.20
N GLN A 510 46.28 -84.66 120.73
CA GLN A 510 44.97 -84.33 121.29
C GLN A 510 44.81 -84.84 122.74
N ASP A 511 45.58 -85.86 123.14
CA ASP A 511 45.61 -86.45 124.48
C ASP A 511 46.75 -85.93 125.39
N TYR A 512 47.37 -84.80 125.02
CA TYR A 512 48.48 -84.17 125.75
C TYR A 512 48.22 -84.01 127.26
N LEU A 513 47.03 -83.54 127.65
CA LEU A 513 46.68 -83.33 129.06
C LEU A 513 46.77 -84.60 129.91
N GLN A 514 46.53 -85.78 129.32
CA GLN A 514 46.66 -87.04 130.04
C GLN A 514 48.13 -87.37 130.34
N SER A 515 49.06 -86.90 129.51
CA SER A 515 50.51 -87.08 129.71
C SER A 515 51.05 -86.30 130.91
N GLU A 516 50.44 -85.16 131.25
CA GLU A 516 50.85 -84.34 132.41
C GLU A 516 50.51 -85.04 133.75
N LYS A 517 49.36 -85.73 133.81
CA LYS A 517 48.96 -86.51 135.00
C LYS A 517 49.97 -87.62 135.32
N VAL A 518 50.54 -88.26 134.30
CA VAL A 518 51.54 -89.34 134.47
C VAL A 518 52.82 -88.82 135.15
N LYS A 519 53.27 -87.60 134.85
CA LYS A 519 54.47 -87.01 135.48
C LYS A 519 54.31 -86.78 136.99
N ARG A 520 53.08 -86.61 137.47
CA ARG A 520 52.79 -86.44 138.90
C ARG A 520 52.78 -87.77 139.68
N HIS A 521 52.88 -88.91 139.00
CA HIS A 521 52.87 -90.23 139.64
C HIS A 521 54.16 -90.50 140.43
N LEU A 522 54.06 -91.23 141.55
CA LEU A 522 55.20 -91.55 142.43
C LEU A 522 56.36 -92.22 141.67
N SER A 523 56.06 -93.05 140.68
CA SER A 523 57.08 -93.69 139.82
C SER A 523 57.94 -92.67 139.08
N TYR A 524 57.34 -91.61 138.56
CA TYR A 524 58.08 -90.55 137.86
C TYR A 524 58.97 -89.81 138.85
N GLN A 525 58.39 -89.39 139.98
CA GLN A 525 59.06 -88.60 141.00
C GLN A 525 60.23 -89.36 141.64
N LEU A 526 60.06 -90.65 141.97
CA LEU A 526 61.13 -91.47 142.56
C LEU A 526 62.29 -91.68 141.59
N GLY A 527 62.01 -91.97 140.33
CA GLY A 527 63.08 -92.17 139.35
C GLY A 527 63.78 -90.87 138.97
N GLU A 528 63.08 -89.73 138.97
CA GLU A 528 63.71 -88.43 138.82
C GLU A 528 64.63 -88.10 140.00
N LEU A 529 64.18 -88.40 141.22
CA LEU A 529 64.99 -88.24 142.44
C LEU A 529 66.24 -89.11 142.41
N TYR A 530 66.13 -90.34 141.91
CA TYR A 530 67.26 -91.24 141.72
C TYR A 530 68.27 -90.73 140.69
N LEU A 531 67.79 -90.19 139.57
CA LEU A 531 68.68 -89.68 138.53
C LEU A 531 69.38 -88.38 138.93
N LYS A 532 68.75 -87.55 139.77
CA LYS A 532 69.32 -86.26 140.19
C LYS A 532 70.30 -86.38 141.36
N ASN A 533 70.21 -87.42 142.19
CA ASN A 533 70.97 -87.51 143.43
C ASN A 533 71.87 -88.75 143.48
N ASN A 534 73.04 -88.62 144.12
CA ASN A 534 73.90 -89.76 144.40
C ASN A 534 73.23 -90.76 145.37
N ILE A 535 73.59 -92.04 145.29
CA ILE A 535 72.88 -93.18 145.92
C ILE A 535 72.58 -92.97 147.42
N PHE A 536 73.53 -92.43 148.20
CA PHE A 536 73.37 -92.19 149.63
C PHE A 536 72.39 -91.04 149.91
N SER A 537 72.48 -89.94 149.14
CA SER A 537 71.51 -88.83 149.23
C SER A 537 70.12 -89.25 148.76
N PHE A 538 70.03 -90.16 147.79
CA PHE A 538 68.76 -90.72 147.35
C PHE A 538 68.11 -91.51 148.48
N LEU A 539 68.80 -92.49 149.07
CA LEU A 539 68.28 -93.31 150.17
C LEU A 539 67.83 -92.47 151.38
N ALA A 540 68.56 -91.42 151.74
CA ALA A 540 68.19 -90.52 152.82
C ALA A 540 66.93 -89.67 152.52
N LYS A 541 66.71 -89.30 151.24
CA LYS A 541 65.59 -88.42 150.83
C LYS A 541 64.33 -89.17 150.40
N VAL A 542 64.44 -90.45 150.04
CA VAL A 542 63.30 -91.29 149.63
C VAL A 542 62.15 -91.29 150.66
N PRO A 543 62.39 -91.41 151.99
CA PRO A 543 61.29 -91.37 152.96
C PRO A 543 60.53 -90.04 152.94
N LYS A 544 61.21 -88.91 152.71
CA LYS A 544 60.58 -87.58 152.62
C LYS A 544 59.64 -87.50 151.41
N VAL A 545 60.07 -87.93 150.23
CA VAL A 545 59.25 -87.85 149.01
C VAL A 545 58.08 -88.84 149.01
N VAL A 546 58.27 -90.03 149.58
CA VAL A 546 57.14 -90.95 149.79
C VAL A 546 56.12 -90.38 150.79
N LYS A 547 56.59 -89.66 151.83
CA LYS A 547 55.71 -88.99 152.80
C LYS A 547 54.96 -87.79 152.17
N GLU A 548 55.63 -86.95 151.39
CA GLU A 548 55.01 -85.84 150.65
C GLU A 548 53.99 -86.34 149.63
N PHE A 549 54.31 -87.38 148.86
CA PHE A 549 53.35 -87.98 147.93
C PHE A 549 52.12 -88.53 148.66
N ARG A 550 52.29 -89.20 149.82
CA ARG A 550 51.16 -89.67 150.64
C ARG A 550 50.36 -88.51 151.25
N LYS A 551 50.99 -87.40 151.61
CA LYS A 551 50.33 -86.20 152.14
C LYS A 551 49.49 -85.52 151.05
N ASN A 552 50.06 -85.37 149.85
CA ASN A 552 49.35 -84.84 148.68
C ASN A 552 48.20 -85.76 148.25
N LYS A 553 48.33 -87.09 148.40
CA LYS A 553 47.22 -88.03 148.08
C LYS A 553 46.02 -87.93 149.04
N LYS A 554 46.21 -87.45 150.28
CA LYS A 554 45.12 -87.19 151.24
C LYS A 554 44.42 -85.83 151.04
N GLY A 555 44.96 -84.95 150.18
CA GLY A 555 44.37 -83.65 149.83
C GLY A 555 43.46 -83.64 148.59
N TYR A 556 43.38 -84.77 147.86
CA TYR A 556 42.56 -84.91 146.63
C TYR A 556 41.47 -85.98 146.79
N GLY A 557 40.86 -86.00 147.98
CA GLY A 557 39.68 -86.81 148.31
C GLY A 557 38.55 -85.93 148.87
N LYS A 558 38.26 -84.83 148.16
CA LYS A 558 36.97 -84.13 148.11
C LYS A 558 36.78 -83.63 146.69
#